data_AF-C7ZLA7-F1
#
_entry.id   AF-C7ZLA7-F1
#
_cell.length_a   1.000
_cell.length_b   1.000
_cell.length_c   1.000
_cell.angle_alpha   90.00
_cell.angle_beta   90.00
_cell.angle_gamma   90.00
#
_symmetry.space_group_name_H-M   'P 1'
#
loop_
_entity.id
_entity.type
_entity.pdbx_description
1 polymer ?
#
loop_
_entity_poly.entity_id
_entity_poly.type
_entity_poly.pdbx_seq_one_letter_code
_entity_poly.pdbx_strand_id
1 'polypeptide(L)'
;MDILHDESLNELPPQTSSAGALATEKLSKFLDQQRNAHLEENFGQEKGLSRVKLATQLLSLDTTISNRSSSIPEEIPENTIGFRKIGFGQCGLVFEWPGREIVIKVARPGFQDALWVDYEAHKAVYSAFLAQGNVTQCRVPRVYNHISKENRWWRENKGLFTEQHDDFPIPASALTSEHILPLAGVIRETLVDKYCPRSMQQAALKNSLNRDCLARVYLGRRRSPHQPRQVNFSLRNFNLCLDQMMDLGLPVSSYASAIGEALAVIHWAANVDGYDVEFVLGSEAIVGLQSPKTPSLHTTLEPPWTATEDRRKTTRIWVLDFNLCTQWEEKTGWEQPEALVEQLVMAFFENDPYYPLPLMDDDLGKQLWSVFRDSYSTKAEEVLAEKDERLRALPHTFIEACIERERQNIDNGLGHGYRQHKG
;
A
#
# COMPACT_ATOMS: atom_id res chain seq x y z
N MET A 1 -19.24 -11.38 -39.46
CA MET A 1 -20.09 -10.52 -38.60
C MET A 1 -19.15 -9.57 -37.92
N ASP A 2 -19.37 -8.30 -38.18
CA ASP A 2 -18.37 -7.24 -38.22
C ASP A 2 -17.79 -6.87 -36.85
N ILE A 3 -16.47 -6.66 -36.88
CA ILE A 3 -15.68 -6.07 -35.80
C ILE A 3 -15.82 -4.56 -35.97
N LEU A 4 -16.61 -3.91 -35.12
CA LEU A 4 -16.62 -2.46 -35.01
C LEU A 4 -15.44 -2.04 -34.13
N HIS A 5 -14.49 -1.37 -34.77
CA HIS A 5 -13.49 -0.52 -34.13
C HIS A 5 -14.18 0.60 -33.36
N ASP A 6 -13.96 0.67 -32.05
CA ASP A 6 -14.26 1.85 -31.25
C ASP A 6 -13.05 2.80 -31.32
N GLU A 7 -13.08 3.68 -32.32
CA GLU A 7 -12.28 4.90 -32.35
C GLU A 7 -12.96 5.96 -31.47
N SER A 8 -12.62 5.98 -30.19
CA SER A 8 -12.93 7.11 -29.30
C SER A 8 -11.70 7.54 -28.48
N LEU A 9 -10.57 7.68 -29.16
CA LEU A 9 -9.52 8.63 -28.77
C LEU A 9 -9.95 10.03 -29.21
N ASN A 10 -10.94 10.60 -28.53
CA ASN A 10 -11.19 12.04 -28.58
C ASN A 10 -10.56 12.67 -27.35
N GLU A 11 -9.50 13.45 -27.58
CA GLU A 11 -8.92 14.38 -26.63
C GLU A 11 -10.04 15.25 -26.03
N LEU A 12 -10.35 15.01 -24.76
CA LEU A 12 -11.21 15.90 -23.99
C LEU A 12 -10.51 17.27 -23.89
N PRO A 13 -11.23 18.39 -24.13
CA PRO A 13 -10.67 19.72 -24.01
C PRO A 13 -10.20 19.99 -22.57
N PRO A 14 -9.23 20.89 -22.35
CA PRO A 14 -8.73 21.19 -21.01
C PRO A 14 -9.87 21.76 -20.17
N GLN A 15 -10.39 20.95 -19.25
CA GLN A 15 -11.42 21.32 -18.31
C GLN A 15 -10.90 22.45 -17.40
N THR A 16 -11.64 23.55 -17.30
CA THR A 16 -11.30 24.68 -16.44
C THR A 16 -11.39 24.26 -14.98
N SER A 17 -10.24 23.91 -14.39
CA SER A 17 -10.11 23.59 -12.97
C SER A 17 -10.55 24.78 -12.11
N SER A 18 -11.34 24.53 -11.05
CA SER A 18 -11.74 25.59 -10.13
C SER A 18 -10.52 26.20 -9.42
N ALA A 19 -10.60 27.45 -8.98
CA ALA A 19 -9.48 28.12 -8.29
C ALA A 19 -9.00 27.33 -7.06
N GLY A 20 -9.91 26.67 -6.34
CA GLY A 20 -9.59 25.79 -5.20
C GLY A 20 -8.85 24.52 -5.61
N ALA A 21 -9.26 23.87 -6.70
CA ALA A 21 -8.55 22.70 -7.23
C ALA A 21 -7.12 23.06 -7.67
N LEU A 22 -6.93 24.22 -8.31
CA LEU A 22 -5.60 24.71 -8.70
C LEU A 22 -4.71 25.00 -7.49
N ALA A 23 -5.25 25.65 -6.45
CA ALA A 23 -4.54 25.92 -5.21
C ALA A 23 -4.14 24.62 -4.49
N THR A 24 -5.05 23.65 -4.46
CA THR A 24 -4.84 22.33 -3.86
C THR A 24 -3.71 21.58 -4.56
N GLU A 25 -3.72 21.52 -5.90
CA GLU A 25 -2.65 20.88 -6.69
C GLU A 25 -1.32 21.62 -6.53
N LYS A 26 -1.33 22.96 -6.46
CA LYS A 26 -0.12 23.77 -6.24
C LYS A 26 0.52 23.45 -4.88
N LEU A 27 -0.27 23.36 -3.81
CA LEU A 27 0.23 22.98 -2.48
C LEU A 27 0.79 21.56 -2.47
N SER A 28 0.05 20.60 -3.06
CA SER A 28 0.53 19.22 -3.18
C SER A 28 1.89 19.15 -3.87
N LYS A 29 2.04 19.84 -5.02
CA LYS A 29 3.32 19.91 -5.76
C LYS A 29 4.44 20.50 -4.92
N PHE A 30 4.17 21.60 -4.22
CA PHE A 30 5.15 22.25 -3.36
C PHE A 30 5.66 21.31 -2.26
N LEU A 31 4.75 20.62 -1.56
CA LEU A 31 5.11 19.69 -0.49
C LEU A 31 5.91 18.48 -1.01
N ASP A 32 5.54 17.95 -2.19
CA ASP A 32 6.32 16.89 -2.84
C ASP A 32 7.72 17.37 -3.22
N GLN A 33 7.86 18.58 -3.78
CA GLN A 33 9.16 19.17 -4.10
C GLN A 33 10.02 19.39 -2.86
N GLN A 34 9.45 19.94 -1.79
CA GLN A 34 10.16 20.18 -0.53
C GLN A 34 10.68 18.89 0.09
N ARG A 35 9.87 17.81 0.08
CA ARG A 35 10.27 16.49 0.56
C ARG A 35 11.45 15.94 -0.26
N ASN A 36 11.38 16.07 -1.59
CA ASN A 36 12.45 15.58 -2.47
C ASN A 36 13.74 16.38 -2.28
N ALA A 37 13.66 17.70 -2.13
CA ALA A 37 14.81 18.55 -1.81
C ALA A 37 15.43 18.16 -0.45
N HIS A 38 14.62 17.88 0.57
CA HIS A 38 15.12 17.40 1.87
C HIS A 38 15.84 16.06 1.74
N LEU A 39 15.31 15.12 0.96
CA LEU A 39 16.00 13.86 0.68
C LEU A 39 17.34 14.13 -0.02
N GLU A 40 17.35 14.94 -1.07
CA GLU A 40 18.58 15.31 -1.78
C GLU A 40 19.60 16.02 -0.87
N GLU A 41 19.18 16.84 0.08
CA GLU A 41 20.07 17.45 1.09
C GLU A 41 20.69 16.39 2.03
N ASN A 42 19.89 15.43 2.51
CA ASN A 42 20.38 14.36 3.40
C ASN A 42 21.39 13.44 2.69
N PHE A 43 21.21 13.20 1.39
CA PHE A 43 22.07 12.31 0.60
C PHE A 43 23.09 13.06 -0.26
N GLY A 44 23.05 14.39 -0.31
CA GLY A 44 23.87 15.24 -1.20
C GLY A 44 25.36 15.28 -0.87
N GLN A 45 25.76 14.71 0.28
CA GLN A 45 27.17 14.50 0.63
C GLN A 45 27.77 13.24 -0.02
N GLU A 46 26.95 12.32 -0.53
CA GLU A 46 27.41 11.12 -1.25
C GLU A 46 27.74 11.45 -2.72
N LYS A 47 28.67 12.41 -2.93
CA LYS A 47 29.15 12.79 -4.26
C LYS A 47 29.66 11.54 -5.00
N GLY A 48 28.91 11.10 -6.01
CA GLY A 48 29.29 10.00 -6.90
C GLY A 48 28.36 8.77 -6.87
N LEU A 49 27.32 8.73 -6.04
CA LEU A 49 26.30 7.68 -6.17
C LEU A 49 25.50 7.87 -7.46
N SER A 50 25.32 6.77 -8.20
CA SER A 50 24.42 6.78 -9.35
C SER A 50 22.97 6.88 -8.86
N ARG A 51 22.09 7.43 -9.71
CA ARG A 51 20.66 7.56 -9.41
C ARG A 51 20.03 6.23 -8.97
N VAL A 52 20.40 5.14 -9.64
CA VAL A 52 19.94 3.78 -9.30
C VAL A 52 20.38 3.40 -7.89
N LYS A 53 21.65 3.61 -7.53
CA LYS A 53 22.15 3.27 -6.18
C LYS A 53 21.42 4.06 -5.09
N LEU A 54 21.17 5.36 -5.33
CA LEU A 54 20.40 6.18 -4.40
C LEU A 54 18.95 5.69 -4.25
N ALA A 55 18.30 5.34 -5.36
CA ALA A 55 16.95 4.75 -5.32
C ALA A 55 16.93 3.41 -4.55
N THR A 56 17.91 2.53 -4.80
CA THR A 56 18.07 1.26 -4.07
C THR A 56 18.25 1.49 -2.57
N GLN A 57 19.09 2.45 -2.18
CA GLN A 57 19.30 2.82 -0.78
C GLN A 57 18.01 3.35 -0.15
N LEU A 58 17.29 4.24 -0.81
CA LEU A 58 16.02 4.77 -0.29
C LEU A 58 14.91 3.73 -0.15
N LEU A 59 14.92 2.71 -1.02
CA LEU A 59 13.98 1.58 -0.97
C LEU A 59 14.39 0.50 0.05
N SER A 60 15.57 0.60 0.66
CA SER A 60 15.96 -0.27 1.78
C SER A 60 15.16 0.08 3.05
N LEU A 61 14.76 -0.96 3.79
CA LEU A 61 14.06 -0.81 5.07
C LEU A 61 14.98 -0.30 6.19
N ASP A 62 16.28 -0.21 5.95
CA ASP A 62 17.26 0.26 6.93
C ASP A 62 17.52 1.77 6.88
N THR A 63 17.25 2.38 5.73
CA THR A 63 17.60 3.77 5.46
C THR A 63 16.78 4.72 6.31
N THR A 64 17.48 5.63 7.01
CA THR A 64 16.87 6.67 7.83
C THR A 64 17.34 8.06 7.45
N ILE A 65 16.46 9.04 7.62
CA ILE A 65 16.72 10.47 7.43
C ILE A 65 16.38 11.26 8.68
N SER A 66 17.00 12.42 8.84
CA SER A 66 16.72 13.33 9.94
C SER A 66 15.32 13.93 9.82
N ASN A 67 14.63 14.07 10.95
CA ASN A 67 13.34 14.77 11.01
C ASN A 67 13.53 16.26 10.75
N ARG A 68 12.74 16.81 9.83
CA ARG A 68 12.63 18.26 9.63
C ARG A 68 11.16 18.61 9.46
N SER A 69 10.70 19.63 10.19
CA SER A 69 9.36 20.17 10.01
C SER A 69 9.26 20.84 8.63
N SER A 70 8.26 20.47 7.85
CA SER A 70 7.83 21.22 6.67
C SER A 70 6.89 22.35 7.07
N SER A 71 7.18 23.59 6.65
CA SER A 71 6.26 24.72 6.78
C SER A 71 5.42 24.87 5.53
N ILE A 72 4.12 25.11 5.70
CA ILE A 72 3.21 25.47 4.60
C ILE A 72 3.58 26.90 4.14
N PRO A 73 3.66 27.19 2.82
CA PRO A 73 3.91 28.54 2.33
C PRO A 73 2.83 29.53 2.78
N GLU A 74 3.24 30.71 3.26
CA GLU A 74 2.32 31.79 3.67
C GLU A 74 1.40 32.27 2.52
N GLU A 75 1.82 32.08 1.27
CA GLU A 75 1.10 32.53 0.06
C GLU A 75 -0.13 31.70 -0.31
N ILE A 76 -0.40 30.59 0.39
CA ILE A 76 -1.50 29.67 0.06
C ILE A 76 -2.61 29.84 1.11
N PRO A 77 -3.73 30.51 0.79
CA PRO A 77 -4.81 30.68 1.75
C PRO A 77 -5.40 29.33 2.15
N GLU A 78 -5.23 28.91 3.40
CA GLU A 78 -5.68 27.62 3.93
C GLU A 78 -7.18 27.36 3.65
N ASN A 79 -7.99 28.43 3.65
CA ASN A 79 -9.43 28.38 3.41
C ASN A 79 -9.83 28.01 1.96
N THR A 80 -8.86 27.80 1.07
CA THR A 80 -9.09 27.42 -0.34
C THR A 80 -8.56 26.02 -0.68
N ILE A 81 -7.91 25.34 0.27
CA ILE A 81 -7.32 24.02 0.06
C ILE A 81 -8.35 22.93 0.31
N GLY A 82 -8.67 22.22 -0.76
CA GLY A 82 -9.59 21.10 -0.76
C GLY A 82 -8.90 19.74 -0.78
N PHE A 83 -9.68 18.74 -1.20
CA PHE A 83 -9.23 17.38 -1.40
C PHE A 83 -8.74 17.17 -2.84
N ARG A 84 -7.67 16.41 -3.01
CA ARG A 84 -7.13 16.02 -4.32
C ARG A 84 -7.21 14.50 -4.50
N LYS A 85 -7.67 14.04 -5.67
CA LYS A 85 -7.77 12.61 -5.96
C LYS A 85 -6.39 11.98 -6.23
N ILE A 86 -6.00 11.03 -5.40
CA ILE A 86 -4.70 10.32 -5.50
C ILE A 86 -4.85 8.88 -5.99
N GLY A 87 -6.03 8.28 -5.82
CA GLY A 87 -6.25 6.88 -6.18
C GLY A 87 -7.69 6.60 -6.58
N PHE A 88 -7.89 5.49 -7.28
CA PHE A 88 -9.20 4.93 -7.56
C PHE A 88 -9.08 3.41 -7.64
N GLY A 89 -10.15 2.72 -7.27
CA GLY A 89 -10.25 1.27 -7.37
C GLY A 89 -11.71 0.84 -7.50
N GLN A 90 -11.93 -0.45 -7.33
CA GLN A 90 -13.26 -1.06 -7.38
C GLN A 90 -14.16 -0.52 -6.25
N CYS A 91 -13.64 -0.41 -5.03
CA CYS A 91 -14.42 0.02 -3.87
C CYS A 91 -14.60 1.53 -3.73
N GLY A 92 -13.74 2.36 -4.32
CA GLY A 92 -13.81 3.80 -4.08
C GLY A 92 -12.82 4.69 -4.82
N LEU A 93 -12.89 5.98 -4.49
CA LEU A 93 -11.89 6.99 -4.79
C LEU A 93 -11.10 7.32 -3.52
N VAL A 94 -9.81 7.59 -3.66
CA VAL A 94 -8.94 7.98 -2.55
C VAL A 94 -8.47 9.41 -2.76
N PHE A 95 -8.63 10.21 -1.71
CA PHE A 95 -8.30 11.62 -1.70
C PHE A 95 -7.24 11.93 -0.64
N GLU A 96 -6.23 12.73 -1.01
CA GLU A 96 -5.38 13.38 -0.01
C GLU A 96 -5.97 14.74 0.39
N TRP A 97 -5.61 15.18 1.59
CA TRP A 97 -5.69 16.59 1.96
C TRP A 97 -4.26 17.14 2.08
N PRO A 98 -3.77 17.92 1.10
CA PRO A 98 -2.38 18.37 1.09
C PRO A 98 -1.99 19.08 2.39
N GLY A 99 -0.83 18.72 2.94
CA GLY A 99 -0.32 19.24 4.21
C GLY A 99 -0.88 18.56 5.45
N ARG A 100 -1.71 17.51 5.30
CA ARG A 100 -2.21 16.71 6.41
C ARG A 100 -1.80 15.25 6.26
N GLU A 101 -1.77 14.54 7.38
CA GLU A 101 -1.43 13.11 7.46
C GLU A 101 -2.64 12.21 7.16
N ILE A 102 -3.68 12.72 6.50
CA ILE A 102 -4.96 12.00 6.34
C ILE A 102 -5.29 11.82 4.86
N VAL A 103 -5.75 10.62 4.52
CA VAL A 103 -6.48 10.31 3.29
C VAL A 103 -7.94 10.00 3.59
N ILE A 104 -8.79 10.18 2.57
CA ILE A 104 -10.20 9.85 2.61
C ILE A 104 -10.51 8.90 1.46
N LYS A 105 -10.90 7.66 1.77
CA LYS A 105 -11.42 6.68 0.81
C LYS A 105 -12.95 6.80 0.80
N VAL A 106 -13.51 7.24 -0.33
CA VAL A 106 -14.97 7.42 -0.49
C VAL A 106 -15.51 6.25 -1.30
N ALA A 107 -16.55 5.57 -0.81
CA ALA A 107 -17.15 4.39 -1.41
C ALA A 107 -17.87 4.68 -2.72
N ARG A 108 -17.68 3.80 -3.71
CA ARG A 108 -18.52 3.77 -4.92
C ARG A 108 -19.96 3.40 -4.56
N PRO A 109 -20.96 3.77 -5.39
CA PRO A 109 -22.30 3.21 -5.26
C PRO A 109 -22.26 1.68 -5.23
N GLY A 110 -22.85 1.07 -4.20
CA GLY A 110 -22.89 -0.39 -4.01
C GLY A 110 -21.73 -0.97 -3.20
N PHE A 111 -20.74 -0.16 -2.81
CA PHE A 111 -19.56 -0.61 -2.07
C PHE A 111 -19.50 -0.08 -0.63
N GLN A 112 -20.63 0.40 -0.09
CA GLN A 112 -20.69 0.91 1.28
C GLN A 112 -20.37 -0.17 2.31
N ASP A 113 -20.91 -1.38 2.12
CA ASP A 113 -20.66 -2.51 3.02
C ASP A 113 -19.21 -2.99 2.93
N ALA A 114 -18.63 -3.04 1.72
CA ALA A 114 -17.23 -3.35 1.53
C ALA A 114 -16.30 -2.33 2.21
N LEU A 115 -16.65 -1.05 2.20
CA LEU A 115 -15.89 -0.02 2.92
C LEU A 115 -16.05 -0.13 4.45
N TRP A 116 -17.19 -0.62 4.92
CA TRP A 116 -17.37 -0.93 6.34
C TRP A 116 -16.54 -2.14 6.76
N VAL A 117 -16.49 -3.19 5.94
CA VAL A 117 -15.59 -4.35 6.14
C VAL A 117 -14.13 -3.89 6.19
N ASP A 118 -13.72 -3.03 5.25
CA ASP A 118 -12.39 -2.41 5.24
C ASP A 118 -12.11 -1.72 6.59
N TYR A 119 -13.01 -0.86 7.06
CA TYR A 119 -12.84 -0.18 8.35
C TYR A 119 -12.71 -1.14 9.54
N GLU A 120 -13.55 -2.16 9.64
CA GLU A 120 -13.53 -3.11 10.77
C GLU A 120 -12.25 -3.95 10.78
N ALA A 121 -11.89 -4.54 9.64
CA ALA A 121 -10.67 -5.33 9.51
C ALA A 121 -9.41 -4.47 9.67
N HIS A 122 -9.39 -3.24 9.11
CA HIS A 122 -8.28 -2.30 9.27
C HIS A 122 -8.06 -1.94 10.75
N LYS A 123 -9.12 -1.69 11.53
CA LYS A 123 -9.00 -1.48 12.98
C LYS A 123 -8.41 -2.67 13.71
N ALA A 124 -8.88 -3.88 13.40
CA ALA A 124 -8.39 -5.11 14.04
C ALA A 124 -6.89 -5.31 13.74
N VAL A 125 -6.51 -5.22 12.47
CA VAL A 125 -5.12 -5.37 12.02
C VAL A 125 -4.23 -4.25 12.60
N TYR A 126 -4.67 -2.98 12.56
CA TYR A 126 -3.90 -1.88 13.13
C TYR A 126 -3.65 -2.07 14.63
N SER A 127 -4.68 -2.46 15.38
CA SER A 127 -4.58 -2.72 16.82
C SER A 127 -3.64 -3.88 17.13
N ALA A 128 -3.70 -4.95 16.33
CA ALA A 128 -2.79 -6.09 16.46
C ALA A 128 -1.33 -5.68 16.21
N PHE A 129 -1.05 -4.92 15.15
CA PHE A 129 0.29 -4.41 14.87
C PHE A 129 0.81 -3.48 15.97
N LEU A 130 -0.05 -2.62 16.52
CA LEU A 130 0.32 -1.74 17.63
C LEU A 130 0.69 -2.54 18.89
N ALA A 131 -0.05 -3.62 19.18
CA ALA A 131 0.24 -4.52 20.30
C ALA A 131 1.58 -5.27 20.14
N GLN A 132 2.05 -5.48 18.90
CA GLN A 132 3.39 -6.02 18.63
C GLN A 132 4.51 -4.98 18.84
N GLY A 133 4.16 -3.71 19.07
CA GLY A 133 5.10 -2.60 19.17
C GLY A 133 5.81 -2.28 17.85
N ASN A 134 6.90 -1.52 17.93
CA ASN A 134 7.63 -1.03 16.74
C ASN A 134 8.50 -2.09 16.05
N VAL A 135 8.38 -3.36 16.44
CA VAL A 135 9.27 -4.47 16.07
C VAL A 135 9.02 -4.95 14.64
N THR A 136 7.76 -4.98 14.21
CA THR A 136 7.40 -5.42 12.85
C THR A 136 7.98 -4.45 11.81
N GLN A 137 8.47 -4.99 10.69
CA GLN A 137 9.03 -4.16 9.62
C GLN A 137 7.94 -3.50 8.76
N CYS A 138 6.85 -4.22 8.51
CA CYS A 138 5.65 -3.69 7.87
C CYS A 138 4.89 -2.73 8.80
N ARG A 139 4.17 -1.79 8.20
CA ARG A 139 3.30 -0.84 8.90
C ARG A 139 1.88 -0.95 8.36
N VAL A 140 0.91 -0.62 9.20
CA VAL A 140 -0.49 -0.48 8.81
C VAL A 140 -0.83 1.00 9.04
N PRO A 141 -1.40 1.72 8.05
CA PRO A 141 -1.79 3.11 8.24
C PRO A 141 -2.71 3.24 9.46
N ARG A 142 -2.58 4.31 10.25
CA ARG A 142 -3.58 4.57 11.30
C ARG A 142 -4.97 4.66 10.68
N VAL A 143 -5.95 4.01 11.28
CA VAL A 143 -7.35 4.16 10.91
C VAL A 143 -8.01 5.15 11.88
N TYR A 144 -8.75 6.13 11.34
CA TYR A 144 -9.33 7.20 12.16
C TYR A 144 -10.83 7.05 12.32
N ASN A 145 -11.60 7.09 11.23
CA ASN A 145 -13.06 7.06 11.30
C ASN A 145 -13.70 6.45 10.06
N HIS A 146 -14.91 5.91 10.26
CA HIS A 146 -15.88 5.70 9.20
C HIS A 146 -16.97 6.79 9.25
N ILE A 147 -17.25 7.41 8.12
CA ILE A 147 -18.15 8.55 7.94
C ILE A 147 -19.32 8.11 7.07
N SER A 148 -20.52 8.06 7.64
CA SER A 148 -21.74 7.78 6.87
C SER A 148 -22.11 8.96 5.95
N LYS A 149 -22.90 8.69 4.90
CA LYS A 149 -23.34 9.73 3.95
C LYS A 149 -24.18 10.84 4.59
N GLU A 150 -24.88 10.56 5.70
CA GLU A 150 -25.68 11.53 6.46
C GLU A 150 -24.88 12.33 7.51
N ASN A 151 -23.62 11.97 7.75
CA ASN A 151 -22.82 12.57 8.81
C ASN A 151 -22.67 14.10 8.61
N ARG A 152 -22.69 14.86 9.71
CA ARG A 152 -22.50 16.33 9.70
C ARG A 152 -21.20 16.74 9.00
N TRP A 153 -20.16 15.91 9.08
CA TRP A 153 -18.87 16.12 8.42
C TRP A 153 -19.04 16.46 6.94
N TRP A 154 -19.95 15.79 6.21
CA TRP A 154 -20.20 16.09 4.81
C TRP A 154 -20.76 17.50 4.58
N ARG A 155 -21.57 18.04 5.49
CA ARG A 155 -22.10 19.40 5.37
C ARG A 155 -21.00 20.45 5.45
N GLU A 156 -19.97 20.16 6.25
CA GLU A 156 -18.84 21.06 6.49
C GLU A 156 -17.75 20.90 5.42
N ASN A 157 -17.58 19.69 4.84
CA ASN A 157 -16.42 19.36 4.02
C ASN A 157 -16.75 19.04 2.56
N LYS A 158 -18.02 18.82 2.17
CA LYS A 158 -18.37 18.49 0.77
C LYS A 158 -17.88 19.54 -0.23
N GLY A 159 -17.90 20.83 0.14
CA GLY A 159 -17.43 21.92 -0.72
C GLY A 159 -15.92 21.88 -1.03
N LEU A 160 -15.15 21.08 -0.28
CA LEU A 160 -13.71 20.90 -0.48
C LEU A 160 -13.38 19.84 -1.55
N PHE A 161 -14.35 19.05 -1.98
CA PHE A 161 -14.21 18.12 -3.12
C PHE A 161 -14.40 18.90 -4.42
N THR A 162 -13.33 19.60 -4.82
CA THR A 162 -13.37 20.62 -5.88
C THR A 162 -13.10 20.09 -7.30
N GLU A 163 -12.59 18.87 -7.41
CA GLU A 163 -12.45 18.16 -8.68
C GLU A 163 -13.81 17.60 -9.13
N GLN A 164 -14.13 17.74 -10.42
CA GLN A 164 -15.30 17.08 -11.00
C GLN A 164 -15.09 15.57 -11.00
N HIS A 165 -16.07 14.87 -10.44
CA HIS A 165 -16.14 13.41 -10.41
C HIS A 165 -17.51 13.05 -10.94
N ASP A 166 -17.74 13.34 -12.22
CA ASP A 166 -19.08 13.40 -12.82
C ASP A 166 -19.90 12.10 -12.65
N ASP A 167 -19.23 10.97 -12.39
CA ASP A 167 -19.85 9.67 -12.13
C ASP A 167 -19.85 9.22 -10.65
N PHE A 168 -19.46 10.08 -9.72
CA PHE A 168 -19.27 9.70 -8.31
C PHE A 168 -20.11 10.55 -7.34
N PRO A 169 -21.21 10.00 -6.79
CA PRO A 169 -22.08 10.77 -5.91
C PRO A 169 -21.40 11.04 -4.56
N ILE A 170 -21.27 12.32 -4.22
CA ILE A 170 -20.87 12.80 -2.89
C ILE A 170 -22.06 13.57 -2.30
N PRO A 171 -22.47 13.34 -1.03
CA PRO A 171 -21.83 12.50 -0.01
C PRO A 171 -22.06 11.00 -0.20
N ALA A 172 -21.12 10.20 0.31
CA ALA A 172 -21.18 8.73 0.33
C ALA A 172 -20.57 8.20 1.64
N SER A 173 -20.51 6.88 1.82
CA SER A 173 -19.71 6.30 2.89
C SER A 173 -18.24 6.64 2.67
N ALA A 174 -17.52 7.03 3.71
CA ALA A 174 -16.10 7.33 3.62
C ALA A 174 -15.32 6.75 4.81
N LEU A 175 -14.07 6.43 4.57
CA LEU A 175 -13.09 5.94 5.54
C LEU A 175 -11.93 6.94 5.57
N THR A 176 -11.53 7.37 6.76
CA THR A 176 -10.35 8.21 6.94
C THR A 176 -9.22 7.43 7.60
N SER A 177 -8.03 7.53 7.03
CA SER A 177 -6.84 6.84 7.51
C SER A 177 -5.57 7.65 7.25
N GLU A 178 -4.45 7.21 7.80
CA GLU A 178 -3.15 7.82 7.61
C GLU A 178 -2.74 7.80 6.14
N HIS A 179 -2.24 8.94 5.66
CA HIS A 179 -1.73 9.07 4.31
C HIS A 179 -0.35 8.40 4.18
N ILE A 180 -0.30 7.28 3.45
CA ILE A 180 0.97 6.74 2.97
C ILE A 180 1.53 7.69 1.91
N LEU A 181 2.66 8.34 2.22
CA LEU A 181 3.25 9.28 1.29
C LEU A 181 3.84 8.55 0.07
N PRO A 182 3.79 9.15 -1.13
CA PRO A 182 4.34 8.50 -2.30
C PRO A 182 5.87 8.39 -2.23
N LEU A 183 6.41 7.45 -3.01
CA LEU A 183 7.85 7.23 -3.15
C LEU A 183 8.55 8.49 -3.68
N ALA A 184 9.80 8.66 -3.26
CA ALA A 184 10.64 9.80 -3.60
C ALA A 184 10.81 10.01 -5.12
N GLY A 185 11.01 11.26 -5.53
CA GLY A 185 11.26 11.69 -6.90
C GLY A 185 12.32 10.86 -7.60
N VAL A 186 13.48 10.67 -6.95
CA VAL A 186 14.58 9.87 -7.49
C VAL A 186 14.20 8.40 -7.74
N ILE A 187 13.33 7.82 -6.91
CA ILE A 187 12.80 6.46 -7.11
C ILE A 187 11.87 6.47 -8.32
N ARG A 188 10.91 7.40 -8.36
CA ARG A 188 9.94 7.55 -9.46
C ARG A 188 10.65 7.71 -10.81
N GLU A 189 11.65 8.58 -10.88
CA GLU A 189 12.48 8.79 -12.07
C GLU A 189 13.24 7.52 -12.48
N THR A 190 13.79 6.79 -11.51
CA THR A 190 14.51 5.51 -11.76
C THR A 190 13.57 4.45 -12.32
N LEU A 191 12.35 4.33 -11.78
CA LEU A 191 11.34 3.40 -12.29
C LEU A 191 10.90 3.75 -13.71
N VAL A 192 10.71 5.04 -14.01
CA VAL A 192 10.39 5.51 -15.37
C VAL A 192 11.55 5.20 -16.33
N ASP A 193 12.78 5.56 -15.96
CA ASP A 193 13.94 5.35 -16.83
C ASP A 193 14.15 3.86 -17.16
N LYS A 194 14.10 2.98 -16.14
CA LYS A 194 14.33 1.55 -16.34
C LYS A 194 13.16 0.84 -17.03
N TYR A 195 11.92 1.16 -16.67
CA TYR A 195 10.77 0.29 -17.00
C TYR A 195 9.70 0.92 -17.91
N CYS A 196 9.67 2.25 -18.07
CA CYS A 196 8.78 2.89 -19.04
C CYS A 196 9.33 2.73 -20.46
N PRO A 197 8.51 2.49 -21.50
CA PRO A 197 8.97 2.56 -22.90
C PRO A 197 9.66 3.89 -23.19
N ARG A 198 10.79 3.88 -23.92
CA ARG A 198 11.58 5.10 -24.21
C ARG A 198 10.76 6.22 -24.83
N SER A 199 9.82 5.88 -25.71
CA SER A 199 8.89 6.83 -26.36
C SER A 199 7.96 7.54 -25.36
N MET A 200 7.72 6.95 -24.18
CA MET A 200 6.76 7.42 -23.19
C MET A 200 7.40 8.05 -21.96
N GLN A 201 8.71 7.88 -21.74
CA GLN A 201 9.39 8.36 -20.53
C GLN A 201 9.14 9.84 -20.24
N GLN A 202 9.25 10.71 -21.25
CA GLN A 202 9.00 12.15 -21.09
C GLN A 202 7.55 12.45 -20.73
N ALA A 203 6.59 11.72 -21.30
CA ALA A 203 5.18 11.87 -20.95
C ALA A 203 4.91 11.38 -19.53
N ALA A 204 5.51 10.25 -19.13
CA ALA A 204 5.38 9.69 -17.79
C ALA A 204 5.96 10.63 -16.71
N LEU A 205 7.12 11.26 -16.95
CA LEU A 205 7.71 12.24 -16.02
C LEU A 205 6.88 13.52 -15.87
N LYS A 206 6.19 13.93 -16.94
CA LYS A 206 5.34 15.14 -16.93
C LYS A 206 3.94 14.89 -16.36
N ASN A 207 3.49 13.64 -16.34
CA ASN A 207 2.17 13.28 -15.82
C ASN A 207 2.13 13.45 -14.30
N SER A 208 1.34 14.40 -13.81
CA SER A 208 1.22 14.69 -12.37
C SER A 208 0.67 13.51 -11.56
N LEU A 209 -0.11 12.62 -12.17
CA LEU A 209 -0.65 11.43 -11.49
C LEU A 209 0.47 10.49 -11.02
N ASN A 210 1.61 10.47 -11.73
CA ASN A 210 2.77 9.65 -11.36
C ASN A 210 3.48 10.15 -10.10
N ARG A 211 3.11 11.32 -9.56
CA ARG A 211 3.58 11.77 -8.25
C ARG A 211 3.01 10.91 -7.11
N ASP A 212 1.86 10.28 -7.31
CA ASP A 212 1.15 9.45 -6.32
C ASP A 212 1.65 8.00 -6.36
N CYS A 213 2.96 7.83 -6.47
CA CYS A 213 3.58 6.53 -6.67
C CYS A 213 3.64 5.73 -5.37
N LEU A 214 2.91 4.62 -5.34
CA LEU A 214 3.11 3.50 -4.43
C LEU A 214 3.45 2.27 -5.27
N ALA A 215 4.38 1.45 -4.80
CA ALA A 215 4.83 0.27 -5.54
C ALA A 215 4.40 -1.03 -4.83
N ARG A 216 3.58 -1.85 -5.49
CA ARG A 216 3.15 -3.15 -4.98
C ARG A 216 4.28 -4.17 -5.06
N VAL A 217 4.61 -4.81 -3.93
CA VAL A 217 5.78 -5.69 -3.78
C VAL A 217 5.42 -7.12 -4.19
N TYR A 218 5.57 -7.46 -5.46
CA TYR A 218 5.20 -8.80 -5.95
C TYR A 218 6.39 -9.77 -5.89
N LEU A 219 6.53 -10.49 -4.77
CA LEU A 219 7.56 -11.52 -4.59
C LEU A 219 7.24 -12.83 -5.32
N GLY A 220 5.95 -13.11 -5.56
CA GLY A 220 5.47 -14.32 -6.23
C GLY A 220 5.35 -14.19 -7.74
N ARG A 221 5.76 -13.06 -8.34
CA ARG A 221 5.65 -12.81 -9.79
C ARG A 221 6.95 -12.30 -10.38
N ARG A 222 7.36 -12.92 -11.48
CA ARG A 222 8.36 -12.41 -12.41
C ARG A 222 7.70 -12.10 -13.74
N ARG A 223 8.16 -11.04 -14.40
CA ARG A 223 7.78 -10.76 -15.77
C ARG A 223 8.53 -11.71 -16.71
N SER A 224 7.91 -12.03 -17.85
CA SER A 224 8.65 -12.75 -18.88
C SER A 224 9.77 -11.85 -19.42
N PRO A 225 11.00 -12.36 -19.66
CA PRO A 225 12.07 -11.58 -20.28
C PRO A 225 11.70 -10.98 -21.63
N HIS A 226 10.67 -11.53 -22.29
CA HIS A 226 10.19 -11.10 -23.61
C HIS A 226 8.89 -10.29 -23.51
N GLN A 227 8.39 -10.04 -22.30
CA GLN A 227 7.18 -9.25 -22.11
C GLN A 227 7.45 -7.81 -22.57
N PRO A 228 6.70 -7.29 -23.55
CA PRO A 228 6.85 -5.92 -23.96
C PRO A 228 6.54 -4.99 -22.80
N ARG A 229 7.28 -3.88 -22.70
CA ARG A 229 6.98 -2.82 -21.74
C ARG A 229 5.54 -2.36 -21.99
N GLN A 230 4.76 -2.20 -20.91
CA GLN A 230 3.36 -1.83 -21.02
C GLN A 230 3.20 -0.48 -21.71
N VAL A 231 2.26 -0.42 -22.66
CA VAL A 231 1.93 0.78 -23.44
C VAL A 231 1.17 1.82 -22.61
N ASN A 232 0.62 1.43 -21.46
CA ASN A 232 -0.09 2.30 -20.51
C ASN A 232 0.70 2.41 -19.19
N PHE A 233 1.93 2.90 -19.26
CA PHE A 233 2.80 3.03 -18.08
C PHE A 233 2.24 4.05 -17.06
N SER A 234 2.06 3.61 -15.82
CA SER A 234 1.65 4.43 -14.68
C SER A 234 2.49 4.07 -13.46
N LEU A 235 2.83 5.06 -12.65
CA LEU A 235 3.44 4.86 -11.33
C LEU A 235 2.42 4.75 -10.20
N ARG A 236 1.15 5.09 -10.44
CA ARG A 236 0.06 4.74 -9.51
C ARG A 236 -0.15 3.23 -9.55
N ASN A 237 -0.17 2.60 -8.38
CA ASN A 237 -0.26 1.14 -8.21
C ASN A 237 0.79 0.40 -9.06
N PHE A 238 2.05 0.84 -8.98
CA PHE A 238 3.11 0.25 -9.80
C PHE A 238 3.42 -1.17 -9.34
N ASN A 239 3.17 -2.16 -10.19
CA ASN A 239 3.45 -3.56 -9.91
C ASN A 239 4.98 -3.82 -9.99
N LEU A 240 5.66 -3.78 -8.84
CA LEU A 240 7.09 -4.01 -8.74
C LEU A 240 7.34 -5.53 -8.61
N CYS A 241 7.56 -6.18 -9.75
CA CYS A 241 7.79 -7.62 -9.84
C CYS A 241 9.19 -8.02 -9.35
N LEU A 242 9.35 -9.28 -8.95
CA LEU A 242 10.60 -9.80 -8.39
C LEU A 242 11.82 -9.57 -9.30
N ASP A 243 11.67 -9.73 -10.63
CA ASP A 243 12.77 -9.47 -11.58
C ASP A 243 13.23 -8.01 -11.57
N GLN A 244 12.30 -7.06 -11.38
CA GLN A 244 12.63 -5.64 -11.26
C GLN A 244 13.34 -5.35 -9.95
N MET A 245 12.89 -5.96 -8.86
CA MET A 245 13.55 -5.83 -7.56
C MET A 245 14.98 -6.35 -7.62
N MET A 246 15.22 -7.47 -8.31
CA MET A 246 16.57 -8.00 -8.54
C MET A 246 17.42 -7.07 -9.41
N ASP A 247 16.87 -6.56 -10.53
CA ASP A 247 17.56 -5.62 -11.42
C ASP A 247 17.91 -4.27 -10.73
N LEU A 248 17.14 -3.87 -9.72
CA LEU A 248 17.43 -2.72 -8.87
C LEU A 248 18.36 -3.05 -7.69
N GLY A 249 18.64 -4.33 -7.43
CA GLY A 249 19.42 -4.76 -6.27
C GLY A 249 18.70 -4.51 -4.94
N LEU A 250 17.36 -4.62 -4.90
CA LEU A 250 16.57 -4.43 -3.69
C LEU A 250 16.68 -5.63 -2.73
N PRO A 251 16.49 -5.41 -1.41
CA PRO A 251 16.63 -6.45 -0.39
C PRO A 251 15.40 -7.37 -0.33
N VAL A 252 15.18 -8.17 -1.38
CA VAL A 252 14.00 -9.04 -1.54
C VAL A 252 13.81 -10.04 -0.39
N SER A 253 14.90 -10.53 0.23
CA SER A 253 14.81 -11.39 1.41
C SER A 253 14.28 -10.64 2.63
N SER A 254 14.67 -9.38 2.83
CA SER A 254 14.13 -8.54 3.91
C SER A 254 12.65 -8.26 3.68
N TYR A 255 12.23 -8.06 2.43
CA TYR A 255 10.81 -7.92 2.09
C TYR A 255 10.03 -9.20 2.37
N ALA A 256 10.56 -10.37 2.00
CA ALA A 256 9.93 -11.67 2.28
C ALA A 256 9.78 -11.91 3.79
N SER A 257 10.81 -11.61 4.59
CA SER A 257 10.75 -11.69 6.04
C SER A 257 9.67 -10.77 6.62
N ALA A 258 9.66 -9.52 6.20
CA ALA A 258 8.70 -8.51 6.67
C ALA A 258 7.24 -8.88 6.35
N ILE A 259 7.00 -9.41 5.15
CA ILE A 259 5.67 -9.87 4.72
C ILE A 259 5.26 -11.15 5.48
N GLY A 260 6.19 -12.06 5.74
CA GLY A 260 5.94 -13.25 6.57
C GLY A 260 5.51 -12.90 8.00
N GLU A 261 6.25 -12.02 8.67
CA GLU A 261 5.87 -11.51 10.00
C GLU A 261 4.50 -10.82 9.96
N ALA A 262 4.28 -9.95 8.98
CA ALA A 262 3.03 -9.21 8.85
C ALA A 262 1.83 -10.15 8.68
N LEU A 263 1.94 -11.16 7.82
CA LEU A 263 0.85 -12.11 7.58
C LEU A 263 0.56 -12.95 8.83
N ALA A 264 1.58 -13.31 9.62
CA ALA A 264 1.37 -14.01 10.88
C ALA A 264 0.60 -13.15 11.89
N VAL A 265 0.89 -11.84 11.98
CA VAL A 265 0.13 -10.90 12.83
C VAL A 265 -1.31 -10.76 12.32
N ILE A 266 -1.51 -10.62 11.01
CA ILE A 266 -2.85 -10.52 10.40
C ILE A 266 -3.66 -11.79 10.72
N HIS A 267 -3.11 -12.97 10.48
CA HIS A 267 -3.80 -14.23 10.75
C HIS A 267 -4.06 -14.38 12.25
N TRP A 268 -3.04 -14.34 13.09
CA TRP A 268 -3.12 -14.91 14.44
C TRP A 268 -3.31 -13.90 15.57
N ALA A 269 -2.92 -12.64 15.36
CA ALA A 269 -3.11 -11.58 16.36
C ALA A 269 -4.36 -10.74 16.08
N ALA A 270 -4.63 -10.48 14.81
CA ALA A 270 -5.83 -9.74 14.38
C ALA A 270 -7.03 -10.66 14.09
N ASN A 271 -6.80 -11.97 13.98
CA ASN A 271 -7.81 -12.96 13.59
C ASN A 271 -8.48 -12.59 12.25
N VAL A 272 -7.69 -12.18 11.26
CA VAL A 272 -8.14 -11.78 9.92
C VAL A 272 -7.51 -12.72 8.89
N ASP A 273 -8.29 -13.13 7.89
CA ASP A 273 -7.81 -14.07 6.86
C ASP A 273 -6.79 -13.47 5.87
N GLY A 274 -6.69 -12.15 5.79
CA GLY A 274 -5.79 -11.45 4.90
C GLY A 274 -6.22 -11.49 3.43
N TYR A 275 -7.50 -11.76 3.14
CA TYR A 275 -7.96 -11.79 1.76
C TYR A 275 -7.97 -10.39 1.12
N ASP A 276 -7.34 -10.30 -0.05
CA ASP A 276 -7.11 -9.10 -0.88
C ASP A 276 -6.22 -8.00 -0.25
N VAL A 277 -5.51 -8.30 0.86
CA VAL A 277 -4.57 -7.33 1.43
C VAL A 277 -3.41 -7.04 0.48
N GLU A 278 -3.06 -5.77 0.37
CA GLU A 278 -1.96 -5.27 -0.45
C GLU A 278 -0.72 -4.93 0.36
N PHE A 279 0.46 -5.28 -0.16
CA PHE A 279 1.76 -4.88 0.38
C PHE A 279 2.44 -3.89 -0.55
N VAL A 280 2.59 -2.64 -0.10
CA VAL A 280 3.12 -1.55 -0.93
C VAL A 280 4.33 -0.86 -0.30
N LEU A 281 5.29 -0.45 -1.12
CA LEU A 281 6.35 0.47 -0.72
C LEU A 281 5.84 1.91 -0.82
N GLY A 282 5.97 2.64 0.29
CA GLY A 282 5.60 4.04 0.41
C GLY A 282 6.46 4.76 1.44
N SER A 283 6.54 6.08 1.33
CA SER A 283 7.32 6.91 2.24
C SER A 283 6.60 7.12 3.58
N GLU A 284 7.37 7.22 4.66
CA GLU A 284 6.84 7.51 6.00
C GLU A 284 6.57 9.02 6.17
N ALA A 285 5.50 9.38 6.90
CA ALA A 285 5.09 10.76 7.07
C ALA A 285 6.03 11.58 7.97
N ILE A 286 6.10 12.89 7.71
CA ILE A 286 6.79 13.84 8.58
C ILE A 286 5.82 14.29 9.68
N VAL A 287 5.81 13.58 10.82
CA VAL A 287 5.28 14.10 12.10
C VAL A 287 5.97 15.42 12.41
N GLY A 288 5.18 16.50 12.43
CA GLY A 288 5.66 17.87 12.69
C GLY A 288 4.90 18.99 11.98
N LEU A 289 3.95 18.70 11.08
CA LEU A 289 2.99 19.72 10.66
C LEU A 289 2.11 20.06 11.86
N GLN A 290 2.33 21.23 12.45
CA GLN A 290 1.39 21.83 13.39
C GLN A 290 0.03 21.82 12.70
N SER A 291 -0.89 21.00 13.20
CA SER A 291 -2.22 20.88 12.63
C SER A 291 -2.93 22.24 12.78
N PRO A 292 -3.34 22.91 11.68
CA PRO A 292 -4.32 23.96 11.79
C PRO A 292 -5.61 23.30 12.26
N LYS A 293 -6.16 23.80 13.37
CA LYS A 293 -7.43 23.42 14.03
C LYS A 293 -8.36 22.63 13.11
N THR A 294 -8.25 21.31 13.10
CA THR A 294 -9.21 20.43 12.44
C THR A 294 -10.55 20.53 13.17
N PRO A 295 -11.70 20.65 12.48
CA PRO A 295 -12.95 20.13 13.03
C PRO A 295 -12.68 18.69 13.45
N SER A 296 -13.02 18.33 14.67
CA SER A 296 -12.62 17.11 15.37
C SER A 296 -12.91 15.84 14.55
N LEU A 297 -11.96 15.45 13.70
CA LEU A 297 -11.85 14.15 13.05
C LEU A 297 -10.98 13.18 13.87
N HIS A 298 -10.38 13.66 14.94
CA HIS A 298 -9.63 12.84 15.88
C HIS A 298 -10.58 12.38 16.97
N THR A 299 -10.90 11.10 16.99
CA THR A 299 -11.27 10.44 18.24
C THR A 299 -9.97 10.41 19.04
N THR A 300 -9.84 11.34 19.99
CA THR A 300 -8.70 11.42 20.91
C THR A 300 -8.54 10.07 21.59
N LEU A 301 -7.40 9.42 21.38
CA LEU A 301 -6.80 8.26 22.07
C LEU A 301 -5.84 7.66 21.03
N GLU A 302 -4.68 8.24 20.78
CA GLU A 302 -3.42 7.75 21.36
C GLU A 302 -2.24 8.53 20.78
N PRO A 303 -1.08 8.60 21.46
CA PRO A 303 0.10 9.27 20.92
C PRO A 303 0.54 8.61 19.59
N PRO A 304 1.13 9.39 18.67
CA PRO A 304 1.77 8.81 17.48
C PRO A 304 2.76 7.73 17.91
N TRP A 305 2.99 6.68 17.08
CA TRP A 305 4.24 5.91 17.05
C TRP A 305 5.37 6.84 17.50
N THR A 306 5.89 6.63 18.71
CA THR A 306 6.65 7.65 19.43
C THR A 306 7.80 8.12 18.55
N ALA A 307 7.68 9.35 18.02
CA ALA A 307 8.78 10.05 17.37
C ALA A 307 9.75 10.54 18.45
N THR A 308 10.27 9.62 19.25
CA THR A 308 11.41 9.85 20.14
C THR A 308 12.73 9.74 19.38
N GLU A 309 12.70 9.35 18.11
CA GLU A 309 13.88 9.22 17.27
C GLU A 309 14.06 10.46 16.38
N ASP A 310 15.24 11.08 16.46
CA ASP A 310 15.69 12.16 15.56
C ASP A 310 15.74 11.72 14.08
N ARG A 311 15.65 10.41 13.84
CA ARG A 311 15.76 9.76 12.55
C ARG A 311 14.52 8.93 12.25
N ARG A 312 14.05 8.92 11.01
CA ARG A 312 12.90 8.11 10.53
C ARG A 312 13.25 7.36 9.28
N LYS A 313 12.56 6.25 9.01
CA LYS A 313 12.78 5.50 7.78
C LYS A 313 12.31 6.29 6.57
N THR A 314 13.02 6.17 5.46
CA THR A 314 12.64 6.82 4.19
C THR A 314 11.47 6.13 3.53
N THR A 315 11.43 4.81 3.59
CA THR A 315 10.42 3.97 2.97
C THR A 315 10.11 2.79 3.88
N ARG A 316 8.84 2.39 3.89
CA ARG A 316 8.33 1.21 4.60
C ARG A 316 7.54 0.35 3.64
N ILE A 317 7.34 -0.92 4.01
CA ILE A 317 6.26 -1.73 3.46
C ILE A 317 5.01 -1.43 4.27
N TRP A 318 3.93 -1.07 3.59
CA TRP A 318 2.63 -0.80 4.16
C TRP A 318 1.65 -1.89 3.78
N VAL A 319 0.76 -2.25 4.71
CA VAL A 319 -0.36 -3.16 4.50
C VAL A 319 -1.65 -2.34 4.39
N LEU A 320 -2.40 -2.52 3.30
CA LEU A 320 -3.65 -1.80 3.05
C LEU A 320 -4.66 -2.65 2.23
N ASP A 321 -5.84 -2.09 1.98
CA ASP A 321 -7.00 -2.72 1.34
C ASP A 321 -7.52 -3.94 2.12
N PHE A 322 -8.42 -3.70 3.08
CA PHE A 322 -9.01 -4.76 3.89
C PHE A 322 -10.48 -5.02 3.52
N ASN A 323 -10.93 -4.55 2.37
CA ASN A 323 -12.34 -4.54 1.95
C ASN A 323 -12.93 -5.94 1.67
N LEU A 324 -12.10 -6.95 1.43
CA LEU A 324 -12.53 -8.35 1.25
C LEU A 324 -12.11 -9.26 2.40
N CYS A 325 -11.46 -8.73 3.43
CA CYS A 325 -11.02 -9.50 4.58
C CYS A 325 -12.20 -10.03 5.40
N THR A 326 -12.05 -11.24 5.91
CA THR A 326 -12.98 -11.83 6.89
C THR A 326 -12.27 -11.98 8.24
N GLN A 327 -12.94 -11.51 9.29
CA GLN A 327 -12.53 -11.77 10.67
C GLN A 327 -13.05 -13.14 11.11
N TRP A 328 -12.20 -13.89 11.82
CA TRP A 328 -12.54 -15.19 12.39
C TRP A 328 -12.44 -15.15 13.92
N GLU A 329 -13.13 -16.05 14.60
CA GLU A 329 -13.07 -16.16 16.06
C GLU A 329 -12.18 -17.32 16.47
N GLU A 330 -11.42 -17.19 17.58
CA GLU A 330 -10.59 -18.28 18.12
C GLU A 330 -11.33 -19.61 18.25
N LYS A 331 -12.62 -19.55 18.60
CA LYS A 331 -13.50 -20.70 18.67
C LYS A 331 -13.56 -21.49 17.36
N THR A 332 -13.55 -20.81 16.22
CA THR A 332 -13.49 -21.41 14.88
C THR A 332 -12.21 -22.23 14.72
N GLY A 333 -11.08 -21.72 15.21
CA GLY A 333 -9.80 -22.44 15.20
C GLY A 333 -9.79 -23.70 16.08
N TRP A 334 -10.72 -23.83 17.03
CA TRP A 334 -10.86 -25.05 17.83
C TRP A 334 -11.89 -26.03 17.27
N GLU A 335 -13.02 -25.51 16.78
CA GLU A 335 -14.16 -26.33 16.36
C GLU A 335 -14.08 -26.75 14.89
N GLN A 336 -13.45 -25.93 14.05
CA GLN A 336 -13.35 -26.13 12.60
C GLN A 336 -11.95 -25.74 12.08
N PRO A 337 -10.86 -26.29 12.64
CA PRO A 337 -9.50 -25.91 12.28
C PRO A 337 -9.19 -26.14 10.80
N GLU A 338 -9.72 -27.20 10.19
CA GLU A 338 -9.50 -27.49 8.76
C GLU A 338 -10.14 -26.43 7.87
N ALA A 339 -11.37 -26.01 8.18
CA ALA A 339 -12.07 -24.97 7.41
C ALA A 339 -11.40 -23.60 7.54
N LEU A 340 -10.93 -23.27 8.75
CA LEU A 340 -10.14 -22.05 8.95
C LEU A 340 -8.84 -22.09 8.12
N VAL A 341 -8.08 -23.18 8.19
CA VAL A 341 -6.84 -23.32 7.40
C VAL A 341 -7.14 -23.25 5.91
N GLU A 342 -8.21 -23.89 5.42
CA GLU A 342 -8.63 -23.82 4.02
C GLU A 342 -8.93 -22.37 3.59
N GLN A 343 -9.63 -21.60 4.43
CA GLN A 343 -9.90 -20.17 4.18
C GLN A 343 -8.59 -19.35 4.11
N LEU A 344 -7.66 -19.55 5.04
CA LEU A 344 -6.37 -18.84 5.05
C LEU A 344 -5.54 -19.19 3.81
N VAL A 345 -5.50 -20.47 3.42
CA VAL A 345 -4.82 -20.93 2.20
C VAL A 345 -5.49 -20.34 0.96
N MET A 346 -6.82 -20.27 0.93
CA MET A 346 -7.56 -19.60 -0.14
C MET A 346 -7.12 -18.14 -0.28
N ALA A 347 -7.14 -17.38 0.82
CA ALA A 347 -6.70 -15.98 0.82
C ALA A 347 -5.25 -15.83 0.32
N PHE A 348 -4.33 -16.67 0.81
CA PHE A 348 -2.93 -16.64 0.37
C PHE A 348 -2.73 -16.81 -1.14
N PHE A 349 -3.52 -17.69 -1.78
CA PHE A 349 -3.40 -17.97 -3.21
C PHE A 349 -4.24 -17.06 -4.09
N GLU A 350 -5.36 -16.56 -3.58
CA GLU A 350 -6.24 -15.70 -4.33
C GLU A 350 -5.79 -14.25 -4.39
N ASN A 351 -5.06 -13.77 -3.38
CA ASN A 351 -4.39 -12.47 -3.44
C ASN A 351 -3.49 -12.32 -4.68
N ASP A 352 -3.27 -11.07 -5.04
CA ASP A 352 -2.18 -10.67 -5.91
C ASP A 352 -0.84 -11.24 -5.41
N PRO A 353 0.18 -11.37 -6.29
CA PRO A 353 1.37 -12.20 -6.04
C PRO A 353 2.39 -11.56 -5.09
N TYR A 354 1.94 -11.08 -3.93
CA TYR A 354 2.75 -10.51 -2.85
C TYR A 354 3.62 -11.55 -2.16
N TYR A 355 3.12 -12.77 -2.00
CA TYR A 355 3.80 -13.83 -1.26
C TYR A 355 4.74 -14.63 -2.17
N PRO A 356 5.95 -15.02 -1.70
CA PRO A 356 6.76 -16.01 -2.39
C PRO A 356 6.04 -17.37 -2.37
N LEU A 357 6.31 -18.20 -3.38
CA LEU A 357 5.67 -19.50 -3.52
C LEU A 357 6.53 -20.63 -2.97
N PRO A 358 5.92 -21.67 -2.39
CA PRO A 358 6.63 -22.91 -2.09
C PRO A 358 7.05 -23.62 -3.38
N LEU A 359 7.98 -24.57 -3.25
CA LEU A 359 8.37 -25.50 -4.33
C LEU A 359 8.89 -24.85 -5.62
N MET A 360 9.36 -23.60 -5.57
CA MET A 360 10.02 -22.96 -6.71
C MET A 360 11.29 -23.73 -7.11
N ASP A 361 11.55 -23.84 -8.42
CA ASP A 361 12.71 -24.57 -8.93
C ASP A 361 14.04 -23.82 -8.73
N ASP A 362 14.02 -22.50 -8.80
CA ASP A 362 15.21 -21.66 -8.71
C ASP A 362 15.64 -21.37 -7.26
N ASP A 363 16.94 -21.21 -7.05
CA ASP A 363 17.54 -21.03 -5.72
C ASP A 363 17.00 -19.80 -4.99
N LEU A 364 16.77 -18.70 -5.72
CA LEU A 364 16.21 -17.49 -5.11
C LEU A 364 14.76 -17.72 -4.66
N GLY A 365 13.92 -18.35 -5.49
CA GLY A 365 12.55 -18.71 -5.12
C GLY A 365 12.51 -19.57 -3.85
N LYS A 366 13.35 -20.60 -3.77
CA LYS A 366 13.49 -21.46 -2.56
C LYS A 366 13.92 -20.65 -1.35
N GLN A 367 14.90 -19.76 -1.52
CA GLN A 367 15.38 -18.89 -0.45
C GLN A 367 14.28 -17.95 0.05
N LEU A 368 13.54 -17.28 -0.85
CA LEU A 368 12.47 -16.37 -0.47
C LEU A 368 11.34 -17.07 0.27
N TRP A 369 10.95 -18.27 -0.18
CA TRP A 369 9.98 -19.09 0.53
C TRP A 369 10.47 -19.48 1.93
N SER A 370 11.73 -19.93 2.06
CA SER A 370 12.29 -20.27 3.37
C SER A 370 12.27 -19.08 4.31
N VAL A 371 12.75 -17.92 3.85
CA VAL A 371 12.78 -16.70 4.67
C VAL A 371 11.36 -16.27 5.08
N PHE A 372 10.41 -16.28 4.15
CA PHE A 372 9.01 -15.97 4.45
C PHE A 372 8.43 -16.94 5.48
N ARG A 373 8.60 -18.25 5.27
CA ARG A 373 8.10 -19.31 6.15
C ARG A 373 8.68 -19.18 7.54
N ASP A 374 9.99 -19.03 7.66
CA ASP A 374 10.68 -19.00 8.94
C ASP A 374 10.25 -17.76 9.76
N SER A 375 10.15 -16.60 9.12
CA SER A 375 9.65 -15.37 9.74
C SER A 375 8.17 -15.44 10.11
N TYR A 376 7.33 -16.04 9.25
CA TYR A 376 5.92 -16.29 9.53
C TYR A 376 5.75 -17.20 10.75
N SER A 377 6.40 -18.36 10.76
CA SER A 377 6.31 -19.34 11.84
C SER A 377 6.82 -18.77 13.16
N THR A 378 7.99 -18.11 13.15
CA THR A 378 8.55 -17.47 14.36
C THR A 378 7.58 -16.45 14.93
N LYS A 379 7.04 -15.56 14.09
CA LYS A 379 6.09 -14.54 14.55
C LYS A 379 4.77 -15.16 15.03
N ALA A 380 4.28 -16.21 14.38
CA ALA A 380 3.06 -16.90 14.79
C ALA A 380 3.23 -17.59 16.16
N GLU A 381 4.39 -18.21 16.41
CA GLU A 381 4.73 -18.77 17.73
C GLU A 381 4.76 -17.70 18.82
N GLU A 382 5.35 -16.54 18.54
CA GLU A 382 5.37 -15.40 19.47
C GLU A 382 3.94 -14.90 19.78
N VAL A 383 3.12 -14.68 18.75
CA VAL A 383 1.75 -14.18 18.87
C VAL A 383 0.85 -15.15 19.64
N LEU A 384 1.03 -16.45 19.42
CA LEU A 384 0.19 -17.50 20.00
C LEU A 384 0.78 -18.09 21.30
N ALA A 385 1.89 -17.55 21.82
CA ALA A 385 2.62 -18.13 22.95
C ALA A 385 1.75 -18.36 24.19
N GLU A 386 0.82 -17.44 24.46
CA GLU A 386 -0.11 -17.49 25.61
C GLU A 386 -1.50 -18.04 25.24
N LYS A 387 -1.68 -18.55 24.01
CA LYS A 387 -2.95 -19.06 23.49
C LYS A 387 -3.07 -20.58 23.66
N ASP A 388 -4.28 -21.09 23.44
CA ASP A 388 -4.58 -22.52 23.46
C ASP A 388 -3.64 -23.31 22.53
N GLU A 389 -3.16 -24.46 22.99
CA GLU A 389 -2.25 -25.33 22.22
C GLU A 389 -2.82 -25.75 20.87
N ARG A 390 -4.15 -25.90 20.76
CA ARG A 390 -4.81 -26.21 19.50
C ARG A 390 -4.62 -25.11 18.46
N LEU A 391 -4.57 -23.84 18.88
CA LEU A 391 -4.28 -22.72 17.98
C LEU A 391 -2.80 -22.67 17.61
N ARG A 392 -1.91 -22.99 18.56
CA ARG A 392 -0.45 -22.97 18.34
C ARG A 392 0.02 -23.94 17.25
N ALA A 393 -0.74 -24.99 16.96
CA ALA A 393 -0.45 -25.92 15.87
C ALA A 393 -0.86 -25.42 14.47
N LEU A 394 -1.84 -24.50 14.38
CA LEU A 394 -2.43 -24.08 13.11
C LEU A 394 -1.47 -23.35 12.16
N PRO A 395 -0.53 -22.50 12.61
CA PRO A 395 0.43 -21.86 11.71
C PRO A 395 1.25 -22.87 10.90
N HIS A 396 1.68 -23.97 11.52
CA HIS A 396 2.39 -25.05 10.83
C HIS A 396 1.45 -25.74 9.82
N THR A 397 0.22 -26.08 10.23
CA THR A 397 -0.78 -26.68 9.33
C THR A 397 -1.08 -25.80 8.12
N PHE A 398 -1.14 -24.47 8.31
CA PHE A 398 -1.31 -23.51 7.21
C PHE A 398 -0.13 -23.55 6.22
N ILE A 399 1.11 -23.53 6.71
CA ILE A 399 2.31 -23.61 5.86
C ILE A 399 2.32 -24.91 5.05
N GLU A 400 2.07 -26.05 5.69
CA GLU A 400 2.03 -27.35 5.02
C GLU A 400 0.89 -27.43 4.00
N ALA A 401 -0.28 -26.88 4.32
CA ALA A 401 -1.40 -26.81 3.39
C ALA A 401 -1.09 -25.92 2.16
N CYS A 402 -0.33 -24.84 2.33
CA CYS A 402 0.17 -24.03 1.21
C CYS A 402 1.13 -24.82 0.31
N ILE A 403 2.05 -25.60 0.89
CA ILE A 403 2.97 -26.47 0.15
C ILE A 403 2.21 -27.54 -0.62
N GLU A 404 1.22 -28.16 0.01
CA GLU A 404 0.41 -29.22 -0.58
C GLU A 404 -0.47 -28.71 -1.73
N ARG A 405 -1.13 -27.55 -1.55
CA ARG A 405 -1.88 -26.92 -2.64
C ARG A 405 -0.99 -26.63 -3.85
N GLU A 406 0.24 -26.16 -3.63
CA GLU A 406 1.16 -25.89 -4.73
C GLU A 406 1.67 -27.17 -5.40
N ARG A 407 1.95 -28.22 -4.61
CA ARG A 407 2.29 -29.55 -5.14
C ARG A 407 1.21 -30.08 -6.06
N GLN A 408 -0.05 -29.97 -5.64
CA GLN A 408 -1.20 -30.38 -6.44
C GLN A 408 -1.31 -29.59 -7.75
N ASN A 409 -1.02 -28.29 -7.75
CA ASN A 409 -0.98 -27.51 -8.99
C ASN A 409 0.10 -28.02 -9.94
N ILE A 410 1.31 -28.30 -9.44
CA ILE A 410 2.42 -28.83 -10.23
C ILE A 410 2.08 -30.22 -10.80
N ASP A 411 1.58 -31.12 -9.96
CA ASP A 411 1.22 -32.50 -10.34
C ASP A 411 0.08 -32.52 -11.39
N ASN A 412 -0.85 -31.57 -11.31
CA ASN A 412 -1.92 -31.38 -12.30
C ASN A 412 -1.48 -30.65 -13.57
N GLY A 413 -0.19 -30.30 -13.71
CA GLY A 413 0.35 -29.62 -14.88
C GLY A 413 -0.03 -28.14 -14.99
N LEU A 414 -0.53 -27.52 -13.92
CA LEU A 414 -0.86 -26.09 -13.84
C LEU A 414 0.39 -25.23 -13.52
N GLY A 415 1.51 -25.87 -13.18
CA GLY A 415 2.73 -25.20 -12.72
C GLY A 415 2.46 -24.41 -11.44
N HIS A 416 3.01 -23.21 -11.33
CA HIS A 416 2.80 -22.29 -10.21
C HIS A 416 1.50 -21.46 -10.33
N GLY A 417 0.54 -21.96 -11.10
CA GLY A 417 -0.70 -21.28 -11.45
C GLY A 417 -0.52 -20.09 -12.40
N TYR A 418 -1.62 -19.36 -12.64
CA TYR A 418 -1.66 -18.22 -13.58
C TYR A 418 -1.18 -16.88 -12.97
N ARG A 419 -0.32 -16.91 -11.94
CA ARG A 419 0.09 -15.71 -11.20
C ARG A 419 0.84 -14.67 -12.06
N GLN A 420 1.45 -15.08 -13.17
CA GLN A 420 2.02 -14.16 -14.16
C GLN A 420 0.98 -13.19 -14.78
N HIS A 421 -0.31 -13.53 -14.69
CA HIS A 421 -1.44 -12.74 -15.17
C HIS A 421 -2.21 -12.01 -14.05
N LYS A 422 -1.91 -12.27 -12.77
CA LYS A 422 -2.51 -11.57 -11.62
C LYS A 422 -1.84 -10.21 -11.38
N GLY A 423 -2.64 -9.19 -11.07
CA GLY A 423 -2.19 -7.84 -10.73
C GLY A 423 -2.06 -6.88 -11.89
#